data_AF-A0A845FUP1-F1
#
_entry.id   AF-A0A845FUP1-F1
#
_cell.length_a   1.000
_cell.length_b   1.000
_cell.length_c   1.000
_cell.angle_alpha   90.00
_cell.angle_beta   90.00
_cell.angle_gamma   90.00
#
_symmetry.space_group_name_H-M   'P 1'
#
loop_
_entity.id
_entity.type
_entity.pdbx_description
1 polymer ?
#
loop_
_entity_poly.entity_id
_entity_poly.type
_entity_poly.pdbx_seq_one_letter_code
_entity_poly.pdbx_strand_id
1 'polypeptide(L)'
;MERSRPIAIATLLFGGASLLLGGCSSPAPPQSTHTATAPRYCTRYLVYDMCMLDLNGDGRADLMYFSNTNKVFMYDHDWQERISADFDLHPCAQILDDETKAASSPLLTVPPGGSAIGEMSAKKELFYDYLRYYPKIRACTKQPAEEQPFGDPDMDDFSQVPYPP
;
A
#
# COMPACT_ATOMS: atom_id res chain seq x y z
N MET A 1 36.84 -57.55 -38.30
CA MET A 1 35.97 -58.62 -37.77
C MET A 1 35.00 -57.96 -36.81
N GLU A 2 33.78 -57.69 -37.26
CA GLU A 2 32.58 -58.54 -37.04
C GLU A 2 32.10 -58.41 -35.58
N ARG A 3 30.87 -58.00 -35.25
CA ARG A 3 29.58 -58.14 -35.93
C ARG A 3 28.58 -57.11 -35.37
N SER A 4 27.94 -56.37 -36.27
CA SER A 4 26.59 -55.83 -36.05
C SER A 4 25.58 -56.99 -36.11
N ARG A 5 24.60 -57.02 -35.20
CA ARG A 5 23.28 -57.60 -35.51
C ARG A 5 22.15 -56.75 -34.90
N PRO A 6 21.12 -56.42 -35.69
CA PRO A 6 19.95 -55.66 -35.29
C PRO A 6 18.86 -56.59 -34.73
N ILE A 7 18.06 -56.11 -33.78
CA ILE A 7 16.77 -56.74 -33.46
C ILE A 7 15.73 -55.64 -33.30
N ALA A 8 14.82 -55.61 -34.28
CA ALA A 8 13.54 -54.91 -34.22
C ALA A 8 12.57 -55.71 -33.33
N ILE A 9 11.93 -55.05 -32.37
CA ILE A 9 10.71 -55.51 -31.68
C ILE A 9 9.84 -54.26 -31.57
N ALA A 10 8.95 -54.04 -32.53
CA ALA A 10 7.54 -54.46 -32.45
C ALA A 10 6.77 -53.66 -31.39
N THR A 11 6.17 -52.59 -31.91
CA THR A 11 4.98 -51.87 -31.48
C THR A 11 4.09 -52.60 -30.46
N LEU A 12 3.80 -51.93 -29.35
CA LEU A 12 2.60 -52.19 -28.56
C LEU A 12 1.93 -50.86 -28.21
N LEU A 13 0.81 -50.65 -28.89
CA LEU A 13 -0.19 -49.62 -28.66
C LEU A 13 -0.60 -49.63 -27.18
N PHE A 14 -0.39 -48.51 -26.49
CA PHE A 14 -1.24 -48.13 -25.37
C PHE A 14 -1.93 -46.83 -25.71
N GLY A 15 -3.20 -46.97 -26.10
CA GLY A 15 -4.13 -45.86 -26.17
C GLY A 15 -4.30 -45.27 -24.78
N GLY A 16 -3.99 -43.99 -24.66
CA GLY A 16 -4.34 -43.16 -23.53
C GLY A 16 -4.82 -41.83 -24.11
N ALA A 17 -6.11 -41.76 -24.39
CA ALA A 17 -6.79 -40.51 -24.71
C ALA A 17 -6.73 -39.60 -23.47
N SER A 18 -5.69 -38.77 -23.37
CA SER A 18 -5.62 -37.72 -22.37
C SER A 18 -6.56 -36.60 -22.79
N LEU A 19 -7.73 -36.59 -22.15
CA LEU A 19 -8.72 -35.55 -22.22
C LEU A 19 -8.13 -34.18 -21.88
N LEU A 20 -8.48 -33.24 -22.75
CA LEU A 20 -8.50 -31.79 -22.64
C LEU A 20 -8.66 -31.26 -21.20
N LEU A 21 -7.64 -30.54 -20.72
CA LEU A 21 -7.77 -29.50 -19.71
C LEU A 21 -7.25 -28.20 -20.31
N GLY A 22 -8.06 -27.60 -21.18
CA GLY A 22 -7.91 -26.19 -21.55
C GLY A 22 -8.38 -25.35 -20.37
N GLY A 23 -7.46 -24.96 -19.49
CA GLY A 23 -7.73 -23.99 -18.44
C GLY A 23 -7.99 -22.62 -19.05
N CYS A 24 -9.15 -22.04 -18.79
CA CYS A 24 -9.39 -20.62 -19.02
C CYS A 24 -8.48 -19.81 -18.08
N SER A 25 -7.32 -19.35 -18.56
CA SER A 25 -6.65 -18.23 -17.91
C SER A 25 -7.43 -16.97 -18.28
N SER A 26 -8.34 -16.55 -17.41
CA SER A 26 -8.82 -15.17 -17.45
C SER A 26 -7.57 -14.28 -17.36
N PRO A 27 -7.36 -13.31 -18.28
CA PRO A 27 -6.35 -12.30 -18.04
C PRO A 27 -6.73 -11.66 -16.71
N ALA A 28 -5.81 -11.75 -15.73
CA ALA A 28 -5.95 -11.00 -14.50
C ALA A 28 -6.23 -9.54 -14.87
N PRO A 29 -7.11 -8.82 -14.14
CA PRO A 29 -7.19 -7.37 -14.30
C PRO A 29 -5.76 -6.81 -14.25
N PRO A 30 -5.41 -5.78 -15.03
CA PRO A 30 -4.06 -5.26 -15.08
C PRO A 30 -3.62 -4.96 -13.65
N GLN A 31 -2.82 -5.86 -13.08
CA GLN A 31 -2.18 -5.63 -11.82
C GLN A 31 -1.15 -4.56 -12.17
N SER A 32 -1.38 -3.35 -11.66
CA SER A 32 -0.41 -2.27 -11.71
C SER A 32 0.97 -2.86 -11.48
N THR A 33 1.82 -2.85 -12.52
CA THR A 33 3.16 -3.45 -12.52
C THR A 33 4.15 -2.67 -11.68
N HIS A 34 3.67 -1.82 -10.76
CA HIS A 34 4.50 -1.02 -9.89
C HIS A 34 5.16 -1.95 -8.88
N THR A 35 6.38 -2.35 -9.25
CA THR A 35 7.45 -2.54 -8.30
C THR A 35 7.23 -3.72 -7.35
N ALA A 36 7.13 -4.93 -7.93
CA ALA A 36 7.20 -6.18 -7.16
C ALA A 36 8.50 -6.33 -6.34
N THR A 37 9.48 -5.43 -6.52
CA THR A 37 10.80 -5.47 -5.88
C THR A 37 11.10 -4.28 -4.98
N ALA A 38 10.32 -3.18 -5.03
CA ALA A 38 10.59 -2.03 -4.16
C ALA A 38 10.23 -2.33 -2.70
N PRO A 39 11.09 -1.97 -1.73
CA PRO A 39 10.72 -2.01 -0.33
C PRO A 39 9.43 -1.23 -0.10
N ARG A 40 8.46 -1.89 0.54
CA ARG A 40 7.14 -1.31 0.80
C ARG A 40 6.65 -1.69 2.18
N TYR A 41 5.94 -0.77 2.82
CA TYR A 41 5.26 -1.02 4.08
C TYR A 41 3.83 -0.51 4.00
N CYS A 42 2.88 -1.42 4.16
CA CYS A 42 1.46 -1.13 4.14
C CYS A 42 0.87 -1.31 5.53
N THR A 43 0.07 -0.33 5.97
CA THR A 43 -0.54 -0.36 7.29
C THR A 43 -1.85 0.40 7.29
N ARG A 44 -2.68 0.09 8.28
CA ARG A 44 -3.79 0.96 8.62
C ARG A 44 -3.28 2.04 9.56
N TYR A 45 -3.45 3.28 9.13
CA TYR A 45 -2.97 4.46 9.82
C TYR A 45 -4.13 5.41 10.06
N LEU A 46 -4.50 5.60 11.33
CA LEU A 46 -5.75 6.25 11.71
C LEU A 46 -6.96 5.55 11.05
N VAL A 47 -7.68 6.27 10.19
CA VAL A 47 -8.84 5.76 9.44
C VAL A 47 -8.51 5.32 8.02
N TYR A 48 -7.26 5.48 7.56
CA TYR A 48 -6.85 5.20 6.19
C TYR A 48 -5.99 3.94 6.08
N ASP A 49 -6.21 3.17 5.01
CA ASP A 49 -5.29 2.13 4.59
C ASP A 49 -4.31 2.74 3.59
N MET A 50 -3.02 2.72 3.95
CA MET A 50 -1.98 3.38 3.18
C MET A 50 -0.71 2.53 3.09
N CYS A 51 0.09 2.81 2.07
CA CYS A 51 1.37 2.18 1.85
C CYS A 51 2.44 3.26 1.62
N MET A 52 3.62 3.01 2.17
CA MET A 52 4.86 3.72 1.87
C MET A 52 5.69 2.88 0.91
N LEU A 53 6.38 3.55 -0.02
CA LEU A 53 7.20 2.90 -1.04
C LEU A 53 8.54 3.61 -1.17
N ASP A 54 9.59 2.81 -1.27
CA ASP A 54 10.96 3.20 -1.59
C ASP A 54 11.28 2.66 -3.00
N LEU A 55 11.29 3.55 -3.99
CA LEU A 55 11.45 3.23 -5.41
C LEU A 55 12.90 2.95 -5.79
N ASN A 56 13.88 3.43 -5.02
CA ASN A 56 15.31 3.30 -5.33
C ASN A 56 16.05 2.31 -4.40
N GLY A 57 15.42 1.87 -3.32
CA GLY A 57 15.97 0.92 -2.35
C GLY A 57 16.95 1.55 -1.36
N ASP A 58 16.93 2.87 -1.15
CA ASP A 58 17.86 3.56 -0.24
C ASP A 58 17.40 3.55 1.23
N GLY A 59 16.24 2.96 1.51
CA GLY A 59 15.63 2.90 2.83
C GLY A 59 14.84 4.15 3.21
N ARG A 60 14.66 5.10 2.29
CA ARG A 60 13.83 6.29 2.48
C ARG A 60 12.54 6.18 1.69
N ALA A 61 11.47 6.75 2.24
CA ALA A 61 10.20 6.80 1.54
C ALA A 61 10.26 7.80 0.36
N ASP A 62 9.91 7.34 -0.83
CA ASP A 62 9.76 8.20 -2.01
C ASP A 62 8.31 8.65 -2.20
N LEU A 63 7.35 7.83 -1.76
CA LEU A 63 5.93 8.17 -1.84
C LEU A 63 5.07 7.43 -0.82
N MET A 64 3.88 7.98 -0.60
CA MET A 64 2.78 7.40 0.15
C MET A 64 1.50 7.41 -0.68
N TYR A 65 0.80 6.29 -0.68
CA TYR A 65 -0.45 6.13 -1.44
C TYR A 65 -1.54 5.42 -0.63
N PHE A 66 -2.79 5.70 -0.96
CA PHE A 66 -3.94 5.00 -0.39
C PHE A 66 -4.05 3.62 -1.02
N SER A 67 -4.03 2.56 -0.22
CA SER A 67 -3.96 1.18 -0.74
C SER A 67 -5.24 0.75 -1.48
N ASN A 68 -6.37 1.40 -1.20
CA ASN A 68 -7.65 1.10 -1.84
C ASN A 68 -7.82 1.75 -3.22
N THR A 69 -7.19 2.90 -3.46
CA THR A 69 -7.32 3.67 -4.71
C THR A 69 -6.03 3.76 -5.50
N ASN A 70 -4.91 3.34 -4.93
CA ASN A 70 -3.54 3.52 -5.45
C ASN A 70 -3.17 4.98 -5.73
N LYS A 71 -3.91 5.94 -5.20
CA LYS A 71 -3.62 7.36 -5.37
C LYS A 71 -2.55 7.82 -4.40
N VAL A 72 -1.53 8.47 -4.94
CA VAL A 72 -0.42 9.06 -4.18
C VAL A 72 -0.89 10.34 -3.52
N PHE A 73 -0.69 10.47 -2.22
CA PHE A 73 -1.07 11.66 -1.46
C PHE A 73 0.11 12.40 -0.83
N MET A 74 1.30 11.77 -0.75
CA MET A 74 2.56 12.46 -0.49
C MET A 74 3.64 11.85 -1.38
N TYR A 75 4.51 12.67 -1.96
CA TYR A 75 5.62 12.19 -2.81
C TYR A 75 6.83 13.10 -2.76
N ASP A 76 8.00 12.51 -2.92
CA ASP A 76 9.24 13.24 -3.08
C ASP A 76 9.25 14.00 -4.41
N HIS A 77 9.52 15.30 -4.34
CA HIS A 77 9.56 16.18 -5.50
C HIS A 77 10.58 15.70 -6.54
N ASP A 78 11.71 15.16 -6.10
CA ASP A 78 12.78 14.67 -6.98
C ASP A 78 12.34 13.46 -7.82
N TRP A 79 11.29 12.76 -7.38
CA TRP A 79 10.72 11.60 -8.07
C TRP A 79 9.44 11.92 -8.84
N GLN A 80 8.99 13.18 -8.87
CA GLN A 80 7.68 13.55 -9.40
C GLN A 80 7.41 13.04 -10.82
N GLU A 81 8.39 13.15 -11.73
CA GLU A 81 8.23 12.72 -13.13
C GLU A 81 7.96 11.21 -13.21
N ARG A 82 8.78 10.41 -12.51
CA ARG A 82 8.61 8.96 -12.46
C ARG A 82 7.30 8.57 -11.78
N ILE A 83 6.98 9.21 -10.65
CA ILE A 83 5.76 8.93 -9.89
C ILE A 83 4.53 9.27 -10.72
N SER A 84 4.52 10.38 -11.45
CA SER A 84 3.37 10.78 -12.25
C SER A 84 3.19 9.97 -13.53
N ALA A 85 4.25 9.29 -13.99
CA ALA A 85 4.17 8.33 -15.10
C ALA A 85 3.50 7.01 -14.67
N ASP A 86 3.71 6.64 -13.41
CA ASP A 86 3.33 5.33 -12.86
C ASP A 86 2.07 5.39 -11.99
N PHE A 87 1.81 6.50 -11.30
CA PHE A 87 0.74 6.61 -10.30
C PHE A 87 -0.17 7.82 -10.55
N ASP A 88 -1.44 7.65 -10.20
CA ASP A 88 -2.37 8.77 -10.10
C ASP A 88 -2.08 9.58 -8.83
N LEU A 89 -1.90 10.89 -8.98
CA LEU A 89 -1.82 11.79 -7.83
C LEU A 89 -3.22 12.11 -7.31
N HIS A 90 -3.36 12.08 -5.98
CA HIS A 90 -4.54 12.64 -5.33
C HIS A 90 -4.61 14.15 -5.60
N PRO A 91 -5.78 14.75 -5.83
CA PRO A 91 -5.90 16.20 -6.10
C PRO A 91 -5.25 17.10 -5.04
N CYS A 92 -5.22 16.60 -3.80
CA CYS A 92 -4.61 17.27 -2.64
C CYS A 92 -3.24 16.69 -2.25
N ALA A 93 -2.55 16.01 -3.17
CA ALA A 93 -1.24 15.44 -2.89
C ALA A 93 -0.25 16.53 -2.42
N GLN A 94 0.58 16.17 -1.45
CA GLN A 94 1.60 17.05 -0.88
C GLN A 94 2.99 16.59 -1.29
N ILE A 95 3.96 17.51 -1.19
CA ILE A 95 5.36 17.13 -1.26
C ILE A 95 5.73 16.44 0.05
N LEU A 96 6.39 15.30 -0.05
CA LEU A 96 7.03 14.59 1.04
C LEU A 96 8.38 15.26 1.31
N ASP A 97 8.37 16.29 2.14
CA ASP A 97 9.61 16.99 2.50
C ASP A 97 10.56 16.11 3.31
N ASP A 98 11.80 16.56 3.51
CA ASP A 98 12.83 15.76 4.17
C ASP A 98 12.48 15.39 5.62
N GLU A 99 11.72 16.23 6.32
CA GLU A 99 11.28 15.97 7.69
C GLU A 99 10.27 14.82 7.72
N THR A 100 9.24 14.88 6.86
CA THR A 100 8.25 13.79 6.75
C THR A 100 8.87 12.52 6.21
N LYS A 101 9.81 12.64 5.28
CA LYS A 101 10.58 11.51 4.75
C LYS A 101 11.33 10.83 5.88
N ALA A 102 12.04 11.59 6.72
CA ALA A 102 12.73 11.05 7.89
C ALA A 102 11.77 10.40 8.91
N ALA A 103 10.61 11.01 9.17
CA ALA A 103 9.62 10.48 10.12
C ALA A 103 8.94 9.18 9.63
N SER A 104 8.82 9.00 8.32
CA SER A 104 8.14 7.83 7.71
C SER A 104 9.06 6.66 7.39
N SER A 105 10.30 6.94 6.98
CA SER A 105 11.27 5.92 6.55
C SER A 105 11.49 4.77 7.56
N PRO A 106 11.49 4.98 8.90
CA PRO A 106 11.61 3.89 9.85
C PRO A 106 10.57 2.78 9.66
N LEU A 107 9.35 3.12 9.22
CA LEU A 107 8.27 2.16 8.98
C LEU A 107 8.60 1.19 7.85
N LEU A 108 9.42 1.58 6.86
CA LEU A 108 9.88 0.68 5.80
C LEU A 108 10.80 -0.44 6.33
N THR A 109 11.44 -0.22 7.47
CA THR A 109 12.44 -1.12 8.04
C THR A 109 11.92 -1.95 9.21
N VAL A 110 10.68 -1.72 9.66
CA VAL A 110 10.07 -2.51 10.75
C VAL A 110 9.86 -3.95 10.27
N PRO A 111 10.47 -4.96 10.93
CA PRO A 111 10.30 -6.35 10.52
C PRO A 111 8.84 -6.78 10.64
N PRO A 112 8.33 -7.64 9.73
CA PRO A 112 7.03 -8.28 9.93
C PRO A 112 7.03 -9.07 11.25
N GLY A 113 6.12 -8.74 12.17
CA GLY A 113 6.07 -9.33 13.52
C GLY A 113 7.05 -8.71 14.53
N GLY A 114 7.65 -7.56 14.20
CA GLY A 114 8.59 -6.83 15.06
C GLY A 114 7.97 -6.15 16.30
N SER A 115 8.79 -5.35 16.99
CA SER A 115 8.42 -4.64 18.22
C SER A 115 7.26 -3.67 17.98
N ALA A 116 6.08 -4.00 18.53
CA ALA A 116 4.90 -3.14 18.52
C ALA A 116 5.20 -1.72 19.06
N ILE A 117 6.19 -1.58 19.96
CA ILE A 117 6.63 -0.29 20.51
C ILE A 117 7.35 0.54 19.45
N GLY A 118 8.23 -0.08 18.64
CA GLY A 118 8.97 0.61 17.59
C GLY A 118 8.04 1.09 16.48
N GLU A 119 7.12 0.23 16.04
CA GLU A 119 6.09 0.60 15.07
C GLU A 119 5.22 1.75 15.59
N MET A 120 4.73 1.65 16.83
CA MET A 120 3.93 2.70 17.45
C MET A 120 4.69 4.03 17.55
N SER A 121 5.99 4.00 17.88
CA SER A 121 6.80 5.21 17.97
C SER A 121 6.98 5.88 16.61
N ALA A 122 7.33 5.10 15.58
CA ALA A 122 7.50 5.61 14.22
C ALA A 122 6.17 6.14 13.65
N LYS A 123 5.06 5.43 13.90
CA LYS A 123 3.72 5.92 13.58
C LYS A 123 3.43 7.23 14.29
N LYS A 124 3.65 7.32 15.60
CA LYS A 124 3.41 8.56 16.35
C LYS A 124 4.20 9.75 15.78
N GLU A 125 5.47 9.55 15.43
CA GLU A 125 6.31 10.60 14.84
C GLU A 125 5.77 11.06 13.48
N LEU A 126 5.46 10.12 12.58
CA LEU A 126 4.82 10.45 11.30
C LEU A 126 3.51 11.21 11.50
N PHE A 127 2.73 10.91 12.54
CA PHE A 127 1.45 11.57 12.79
C PHE A 127 1.67 13.03 13.13
N TYR A 128 2.57 13.29 14.08
CA TYR A 128 2.87 14.65 14.51
C TYR A 128 3.43 15.49 13.38
N ASP A 129 4.32 14.93 12.56
CA ASP A 129 4.84 15.64 11.40
C ASP A 129 3.75 15.90 10.35
N TYR A 130 2.89 14.91 10.07
CA TYR A 130 1.78 15.04 9.13
C TYR A 130 0.81 16.17 9.50
N LEU A 131 0.64 16.50 10.79
CA LEU A 131 -0.23 17.60 11.22
C LEU A 131 0.18 18.96 10.62
N ARG A 132 1.44 19.14 10.21
CA ARG A 132 1.91 20.35 9.50
C ARG A 132 1.19 20.55 8.16
N TYR A 133 0.79 19.47 7.50
CA TYR A 133 0.09 19.51 6.21
C TYR A 133 -1.42 19.71 6.34
N TYR A 134 -1.98 19.51 7.54
CA TYR A 134 -3.42 19.52 7.79
C TYR A 134 -4.13 20.79 7.29
N PRO A 135 -3.62 22.03 7.53
CA PRO A 135 -4.27 23.24 7.03
C PRO A 135 -4.36 23.28 5.49
N LYS A 136 -3.28 22.86 4.81
CA LYS A 136 -3.21 22.86 3.34
C LYS A 136 -4.10 21.78 2.72
N ILE A 137 -4.10 20.59 3.31
CA ILE A 137 -4.98 19.48 2.88
C ILE A 137 -6.44 19.88 3.08
N ARG A 138 -6.82 20.41 4.25
CA ARG A 138 -8.19 20.89 4.50
C ARG A 138 -8.63 21.96 3.52
N ALA A 139 -7.77 22.92 3.19
CA ALA A 139 -8.09 23.96 2.23
C ALA A 139 -8.35 23.39 0.82
N CYS A 140 -7.60 22.37 0.41
CA CYS A 140 -7.80 21.68 -0.86
C CYS A 140 -9.07 20.82 -0.88
N THR A 141 -9.37 20.13 0.23
CA THR A 141 -10.54 19.25 0.34
C THR A 141 -11.86 20.02 0.40
N LYS A 142 -11.89 21.37 0.41
CA LYS A 142 -13.11 22.21 0.41
C LYS A 142 -13.97 22.10 -0.87
N GLN A 143 -14.31 20.88 -1.30
CA GLN A 143 -15.71 20.50 -1.38
C GLN A 143 -16.22 20.29 0.06
N PRO A 144 -17.45 20.67 0.41
CA PRO A 144 -17.84 20.77 1.82
C PRO A 144 -17.82 19.38 2.47
N ALA A 145 -16.74 19.07 3.20
CA ALA A 145 -16.86 18.21 4.37
C ALA A 145 -17.79 18.98 5.29
N GLU A 146 -19.04 18.54 5.35
CA GLU A 146 -20.01 18.91 6.36
C GLU A 146 -19.24 19.02 7.68
N GLU A 147 -19.11 20.24 8.19
CA GLU A 147 -18.50 20.50 9.48
C GLU A 147 -19.44 19.89 10.52
N GLN A 148 -19.36 18.58 10.70
CA GLN A 148 -19.72 17.95 11.96
C GLN A 148 -18.65 18.41 12.93
N PRO A 149 -18.99 19.25 13.93
CA PRO A 149 -18.05 19.66 14.95
C PRO A 149 -17.44 18.39 15.54
N PHE A 150 -16.12 18.39 15.76
CA PHE A 150 -15.50 17.37 16.58
C PHE A 150 -16.01 17.58 18.01
N GLY A 151 -17.09 16.88 18.34
CA GLY A 151 -17.83 16.94 19.59
C GLY A 151 -19.18 16.28 19.36
N ASP A 152 -19.42 15.15 20.02
CA ASP A 152 -20.77 14.60 20.11
C ASP A 152 -21.69 15.70 20.65
N PRO A 153 -22.79 16.06 19.96
CA PRO A 153 -23.80 16.98 20.51
C PRO A 153 -24.48 16.41 21.78
N ASP A 154 -24.22 15.14 22.10
CA ASP A 154 -24.81 14.43 23.24
C ASP A 154 -23.96 14.53 24.53
N MET A 155 -22.89 15.32 24.56
CA MET A 155 -22.07 15.52 25.77
C MET A 155 -22.50 16.71 26.66
N ASP A 156 -23.57 17.43 26.30
CA ASP A 156 -24.07 18.58 27.07
C ASP A 156 -25.26 18.26 28.01
N ASP A 157 -25.66 16.99 28.18
CA ASP A 157 -26.73 16.61 29.12
C ASP A 157 -26.32 15.52 30.13
N PHE A 158 -25.36 15.85 30.99
CA PHE A 158 -25.12 15.10 32.23
C PHE A 158 -26.06 15.51 33.37
N SER A 159 -27.07 16.34 33.11
CA SER A 159 -28.04 16.78 34.11
C SER A 159 -29.25 15.85 34.29
N GLN A 160 -29.40 14.81 33.46
CA GLN A 160 -30.61 13.98 33.44
C GLN A 160 -30.41 12.50 33.78
N VAL A 161 -29.25 12.05 34.28
CA VAL A 161 -29.11 10.66 34.73
C VAL A 161 -29.70 10.52 36.14
N PRO A 162 -30.85 9.84 36.34
CA PRO A 162 -31.36 9.56 37.67
C PRO A 162 -30.48 8.50 38.30
N TYR A 163 -29.99 8.76 39.51
CA TYR A 163 -29.36 7.72 40.33
C TYR A 163 -30.37 6.59 40.59
N PRO A 164 -30.03 5.32 40.33
CA PRO A 164 -30.84 4.22 40.83
C PRO A 164 -30.77 4.16 42.37
N PRO A 165 -31.82 3.65 43.04
CA PRO A 165 -31.92 3.63 44.50
C PRO A 165 -30.86 2.77 45.18
#